data_AF-A0A9D6HD83-F1
#
_entry.id   AF-A0A9D6HD83-F1
#
_cell.length_a   1.000
_cell.length_b   1.000
_cell.length_c   1.000
_cell.angle_alpha   90.00
_cell.angle_beta   90.00
_cell.angle_gamma   90.00
#
_symmetry.space_group_name_H-M   'P 1'
#
loop_
_entity.id
_entity.type
_entity.pdbx_description
1 polymer ?
#
loop_
_entity_poly.entity_id
_entity_poly.type
_entity_poly.pdbx_seq_one_letter_code
_entity_poly.pdbx_strand_id
1 'polypeptide(L)'
;MGPRRDRPGNSSGRRGRGRRAGLPGRRARRGPLCDRSAAETRRRGPHDPAVQYRHAHVVLHRERRRRPSRPAPDRVQRLSDRQRNGPPAQADPKGCVGSFVGRAGGPPGVRYRGRRRDRDPGGSGVLRCRRRLRDGGPLKAIETDACGRAGRRPCWTRRQWLQTAAGAAAAAAGSARGARAATAPAAPVAIERCQSYRTAELKPRLETLFDQLGGLSGLVSGKTVTVKLNLTGSPAQRFEGKPLGLTHYTHPNVVGVVCGLLDAAGARRIRLVESGYVTAMPLEEYMLEAGWPLRALQTAAKSIEMENTNSLGKGSRYVQMDVPGGGYMFPSFMLNEAYDQTDVFVSLAKLKNHATCGVTLSLKNCFGITPSSIYGSDAGVDEPNESPGSGRGPLHFGDRQPSTIAAPENDPDSPRDSGYRVPRIVADLALARPIDLAVIDGVETMVGGEGPWVGSENLHWGKPNLLIAGFNPVCTDAVATATMGYDPRALRGEFPFRACDNTMLLAEAHGIGAAELSRIDVRGLSIEEAKYPFQPAPAAGIAGVARG
;
A
#
# COMPACT_ATOMS: atom_id res chain seq x y z
N MET A 1 61.06 -42.92 -30.10
CA MET A 1 60.97 -41.44 -30.13
C MET A 1 60.47 -41.00 -28.76
N GLY A 2 60.85 -39.88 -28.14
CA GLY A 2 61.84 -38.83 -28.45
C GLY A 2 61.68 -37.75 -27.34
N PRO A 3 62.74 -37.25 -26.67
CA PRO A 3 62.66 -37.13 -25.20
C PRO A 3 63.05 -35.75 -24.61
N ARG A 4 63.17 -35.73 -23.26
CA ARG A 4 63.78 -34.72 -22.35
C ARG A 4 62.76 -33.77 -21.65
N ARG A 5 63.00 -33.26 -20.43
CA ARG A 5 64.29 -33.13 -19.69
C ARG A 5 64.15 -33.18 -18.14
N ASP A 6 64.83 -34.15 -17.53
CA ASP A 6 65.62 -34.12 -16.27
C ASP A 6 64.94 -33.86 -14.87
N ARG A 7 65.73 -34.06 -13.78
CA ARG A 7 65.30 -34.38 -12.39
C ARG A 7 66.24 -33.74 -11.29
N PRO A 8 65.97 -33.88 -9.97
CA PRO A 8 66.49 -32.97 -8.91
C PRO A 8 67.64 -33.50 -8.00
N GLY A 9 68.12 -32.63 -7.08
CA GLY A 9 68.83 -32.94 -5.81
C GLY A 9 68.33 -31.97 -4.69
N ASN A 10 68.31 -32.25 -3.36
CA ASN A 10 69.27 -32.83 -2.40
C ASN A 10 70.57 -31.99 -2.21
N SER A 11 71.13 -31.77 -1.00
CA SER A 11 70.74 -32.15 0.39
C SER A 11 71.65 -31.50 1.48
N SER A 12 71.18 -31.40 2.75
CA SER A 12 71.95 -31.19 4.01
C SER A 12 72.69 -29.84 4.23
N GLY A 13 73.14 -29.41 5.44
CA GLY A 13 72.79 -29.87 6.81
C GLY A 13 73.73 -29.42 7.99
N ARG A 14 73.16 -28.71 9.00
CA ARG A 14 73.62 -28.51 10.42
C ARG A 14 74.88 -27.65 10.76
N ARG A 15 74.90 -27.17 12.04
CA ARG A 15 75.95 -26.48 12.85
C ARG A 15 76.07 -24.95 12.66
N GLY A 16 76.35 -24.08 13.66
CA GLY A 16 76.20 -24.21 15.14
C GLY A 16 77.22 -23.42 16.03
N ARG A 17 76.74 -22.58 16.98
CA ARG A 17 77.48 -21.79 18.04
C ARG A 17 78.23 -20.52 17.54
N GLY A 18 78.47 -19.44 18.32
CA GLY A 18 77.96 -18.98 19.63
C GLY A 18 78.89 -18.00 20.43
N ARG A 19 78.34 -17.29 21.46
CA ARG A 19 78.99 -16.42 22.51
C ARG A 19 79.27 -14.91 22.14
N ARG A 20 78.76 -13.92 22.91
CA ARG A 20 79.29 -13.12 24.10
C ARG A 20 80.38 -12.08 23.74
N ALA A 21 80.50 -10.87 24.31
CA ALA A 21 79.79 -10.04 25.34
C ALA A 21 80.02 -8.51 25.00
N GLY A 22 79.60 -7.45 25.73
CA GLY A 22 79.04 -7.27 27.09
C GLY A 22 78.58 -5.81 27.40
N LEU A 23 78.37 -5.50 28.69
CA LEU A 23 77.82 -4.24 29.30
C LEU A 23 78.94 -3.23 29.72
N PRO A 24 78.70 -1.95 30.20
CA PRO A 24 77.58 -1.39 31.02
C PRO A 24 77.10 0.05 30.65
N GLY A 25 76.20 0.76 31.38
CA GLY A 25 75.26 0.41 32.46
C GLY A 25 75.16 1.38 33.67
N ARG A 26 73.94 1.87 34.03
CA ARG A 26 73.45 2.45 35.33
C ARG A 26 71.95 2.82 35.14
N ARG A 27 70.97 2.40 35.97
CA ARG A 27 70.55 2.81 37.35
C ARG A 27 70.02 4.27 37.43
N ALA A 28 68.92 4.62 38.11
CA ALA A 28 67.77 3.92 38.77
C ALA A 28 66.67 5.01 39.10
N ARG A 29 65.60 4.91 39.93
CA ARG A 29 65.05 3.96 40.94
C ARG A 29 63.59 4.37 41.36
N ARG A 30 62.75 3.42 41.83
CA ARG A 30 61.49 3.59 42.64
C ARG A 30 60.19 4.14 41.99
N GLY A 31 59.05 3.58 42.45
CA GLY A 31 57.72 4.21 42.63
C GLY A 31 57.27 3.94 44.09
N PRO A 32 55.98 3.80 44.45
CA PRO A 32 54.71 4.11 43.76
C PRO A 32 53.87 5.17 44.56
N LEU A 33 52.60 5.42 44.21
CA LEU A 33 51.54 5.89 45.14
C LEU A 33 50.13 5.83 44.51
N CYS A 34 49.09 5.75 45.36
CA CYS A 34 47.70 6.08 45.05
C CYS A 34 47.35 7.40 45.76
N ASP A 35 46.29 8.12 45.36
CA ASP A 35 45.03 8.19 46.14
C ASP A 35 43.92 8.96 45.38
N ARG A 36 42.75 9.07 46.02
CA ARG A 36 41.50 9.74 45.62
C ARG A 36 41.58 11.27 45.75
N SER A 37 40.70 11.96 45.03
CA SER A 37 39.93 13.09 45.60
C SER A 37 38.69 13.40 44.77
N ALA A 38 37.64 13.94 45.41
CA ALA A 38 36.46 14.48 44.76
C ALA A 38 35.90 15.67 45.56
N ALA A 39 35.71 16.81 44.89
CA ALA A 39 34.89 17.96 45.30
C ALA A 39 34.60 18.74 44.00
N GLU A 40 33.37 18.93 43.51
CA GLU A 40 32.18 19.58 44.11
C GLU A 40 32.28 21.11 44.15
N THR A 41 31.55 21.81 43.24
CA THR A 41 30.97 23.13 43.55
C THR A 41 29.80 23.54 42.62
N ARG A 42 28.57 23.45 43.17
CA ARG A 42 27.44 24.40 43.04
C ARG A 42 27.06 25.04 41.67
N ARG A 43 25.93 24.55 41.15
CA ARG A 43 24.73 25.30 40.62
C ARG A 43 24.88 26.77 40.16
N ARG A 44 24.41 27.05 38.93
CA ARG A 44 23.50 28.18 38.61
C ARG A 44 22.64 27.86 37.37
N GLY A 45 21.59 28.67 37.15
CA GLY A 45 20.48 28.38 36.22
C GLY A 45 20.72 28.77 34.74
N PRO A 46 19.70 28.61 33.88
CA PRO A 46 19.83 28.65 32.43
C PRO A 46 19.76 30.06 31.82
N HIS A 47 20.30 30.19 30.61
CA HIS A 47 20.02 31.29 29.68
C HIS A 47 19.55 30.73 28.33
N ASP A 48 18.35 31.12 27.93
CA ASP A 48 17.88 31.12 26.54
C ASP A 48 18.49 32.32 25.81
N PRO A 49 18.86 32.18 24.53
CA PRO A 49 18.39 33.19 23.58
C PRO A 49 17.98 32.62 22.21
N ALA A 50 16.69 32.67 21.90
CA ALA A 50 16.20 32.66 20.53
C ALA A 50 16.70 33.90 19.76
N VAL A 51 17.41 33.70 18.64
CA VAL A 51 17.84 34.77 17.71
C VAL A 51 17.40 34.43 16.30
N GLN A 52 16.71 35.38 15.65
CA GLN A 52 16.21 35.26 14.29
C GLN A 52 17.33 35.50 13.27
N TYR A 53 17.37 34.71 12.19
CA TYR A 53 18.15 35.04 11.00
C TYR A 53 17.27 35.07 9.75
N ARG A 54 17.14 36.27 9.16
CA ARG A 54 16.66 36.48 7.79
C ARG A 54 17.56 37.50 7.10
N HIS A 55 18.18 37.05 5.99
CA HIS A 55 18.39 37.74 4.72
C HIS A 55 19.80 37.62 4.15
N ALA A 56 19.87 37.06 2.93
CA ALA A 56 20.73 37.52 1.86
C ALA A 56 19.90 37.42 0.56
N HIS A 57 19.97 38.42 -0.32
CA HIS A 57 19.26 38.43 -1.61
C HIS A 57 20.06 39.26 -2.61
N VAL A 58 20.36 38.69 -3.78
CA VAL A 58 21.13 39.34 -4.85
C VAL A 58 20.64 38.80 -6.21
N VAL A 59 20.48 39.59 -7.29
CA VAL A 59 20.04 40.99 -7.46
C VAL A 59 19.65 41.16 -8.95
N LEU A 60 18.83 42.16 -9.30
CA LEU A 60 19.08 43.13 -10.41
C LEU A 60 17.80 43.93 -10.74
N HIS A 61 17.90 45.28 -10.66
CA HIS A 61 17.14 46.32 -11.38
C HIS A 61 15.58 46.31 -11.44
N ARG A 62 14.89 47.46 -11.61
CA ARG A 62 15.31 48.84 -11.93
C ARG A 62 14.44 49.88 -11.20
N GLU A 63 14.90 51.13 -11.23
CA GLU A 63 14.29 52.42 -10.82
C GLU A 63 12.74 52.53 -10.82
N ARG A 64 12.09 53.40 -10.02
CA ARG A 64 12.49 54.80 -9.66
C ARG A 64 11.88 55.31 -8.33
N ARG A 65 12.29 56.52 -7.90
CA ARG A 65 12.08 57.08 -6.54
C ARG A 65 10.77 57.87 -6.35
N ARG A 66 10.24 57.88 -5.12
CA ARG A 66 9.90 59.09 -4.29
C ARG A 66 9.72 58.69 -2.81
N ARG A 67 9.88 59.65 -1.88
CA ARG A 67 9.77 59.45 -0.40
C ARG A 67 8.54 60.21 0.18
N PRO A 68 8.09 59.91 1.42
CA PRO A 68 6.72 60.21 1.89
C PRO A 68 6.61 61.43 2.82
N SER A 69 5.37 61.76 3.21
CA SER A 69 5.03 62.63 4.34
C SER A 69 3.89 62.05 5.22
N ARG A 70 3.90 62.44 6.49
CA ARG A 70 2.93 62.31 7.61
C ARG A 70 2.97 63.68 8.35
N PRO A 71 2.13 64.04 9.37
CA PRO A 71 1.30 63.20 10.26
C PRO A 71 -0.16 63.71 10.53
N ALA A 72 -1.13 62.84 10.86
CA ALA A 72 -1.77 62.68 12.21
C ALA A 72 -2.95 63.67 12.52
N PRO A 73 -3.52 63.76 13.75
CA PRO A 73 -4.64 62.89 14.17
C PRO A 73 -5.79 63.55 14.98
N ASP A 74 -6.88 62.80 15.26
CA ASP A 74 -7.72 62.84 16.50
C ASP A 74 -8.54 61.53 16.59
N ARG A 75 -8.80 60.81 17.71
CA ARG A 75 -9.35 61.09 19.07
C ARG A 75 -10.89 61.22 19.05
N VAL A 76 -11.70 60.37 19.72
CA VAL A 76 -12.07 60.27 21.18
C VAL A 76 -13.62 60.12 21.22
N GLN A 77 -14.38 59.40 22.08
CA GLN A 77 -14.16 58.54 23.27
C GLN A 77 -15.42 57.66 23.59
N ARG A 78 -15.25 56.52 24.33
CA ARG A 78 -16.11 55.93 25.42
C ARG A 78 -17.63 55.66 25.17
N LEU A 79 -18.38 54.77 25.85
CA LEU A 79 -18.28 53.80 26.99
C LEU A 79 -19.36 52.68 26.73
N SER A 80 -19.84 51.71 27.54
CA SER A 80 -19.68 51.20 28.93
C SER A 80 -20.27 49.76 29.04
N ASP A 81 -19.86 48.96 30.03
CA ASP A 81 -20.36 47.59 30.29
C ASP A 81 -21.72 47.49 31.03
N ARG A 82 -22.48 46.37 30.86
CA ARG A 82 -22.75 45.35 31.91
C ARG A 82 -23.87 44.29 31.63
N GLN A 83 -23.48 43.01 31.79
CA GLN A 83 -24.16 41.88 32.48
C GLN A 83 -25.65 41.43 32.27
N ARG A 84 -25.78 40.10 32.08
CA ARG A 84 -26.68 39.08 32.75
C ARG A 84 -27.95 38.51 32.08
N ASN A 85 -28.05 37.17 32.23
CA ASN A 85 -29.24 36.28 32.36
C ASN A 85 -30.16 35.95 31.16
N GLY A 86 -30.42 34.65 30.95
CA GLY A 86 -31.73 34.12 30.51
C GLY A 86 -31.82 33.38 29.14
N PRO A 87 -32.24 32.09 29.09
CA PRO A 87 -32.73 31.38 27.89
C PRO A 87 -34.28 31.52 27.76
N PRO A 88 -35.01 30.89 26.80
CA PRO A 88 -34.61 29.91 25.76
C PRO A 88 -35.18 30.15 24.34
N ALA A 89 -34.80 29.29 23.38
CA ALA A 89 -35.68 28.76 22.32
C ALA A 89 -35.05 27.53 21.62
N GLN A 90 -35.87 26.59 21.16
CA GLN A 90 -35.47 25.54 20.20
C GLN A 90 -35.87 25.96 18.78
N ALA A 91 -35.06 25.62 17.77
CA ALA A 91 -35.46 25.61 16.37
C ALA A 91 -34.62 24.59 15.58
N ASP A 92 -35.25 23.51 15.14
CA ASP A 92 -34.77 22.66 14.04
C ASP A 92 -35.02 23.39 12.71
N PRO A 93 -34.09 23.34 11.74
CA PRO A 93 -34.58 23.03 10.40
C PRO A 93 -33.67 22.10 9.58
N LYS A 94 -34.28 21.03 9.07
CA LYS A 94 -33.92 20.46 7.76
C LYS A 94 -34.10 21.54 6.67
N GLY A 95 -33.10 21.75 5.81
CA GLY A 95 -33.24 22.67 4.67
C GLY A 95 -32.13 22.55 3.64
N CYS A 96 -32.46 22.14 2.41
CA CYS A 96 -31.52 22.03 1.30
C CYS A 96 -31.59 23.26 0.37
N VAL A 97 -30.54 24.09 0.39
CA VAL A 97 -30.12 25.03 -0.69
C VAL A 97 -28.58 25.11 -0.56
N GLY A 98 -27.73 25.15 -1.60
CA GLY A 98 -27.90 25.49 -3.01
C GLY A 98 -27.12 26.77 -3.33
N SER A 99 -26.61 26.93 -4.57
CA SER A 99 -25.66 27.99 -5.01
C SER A 99 -24.24 27.89 -4.42
N PHE A 100 -23.16 28.41 -5.01
CA PHE A 100 -23.01 29.33 -6.16
C PHE A 100 -22.03 28.81 -7.23
N VAL A 101 -22.23 29.20 -8.50
CA VAL A 101 -21.21 29.20 -9.56
C VAL A 101 -21.25 30.56 -10.27
N GLY A 102 -20.12 31.27 -10.34
CA GLY A 102 -20.02 32.59 -10.97
C GLY A 102 -19.83 32.55 -12.49
N ARG A 103 -20.34 33.57 -13.19
CA ARG A 103 -20.16 33.77 -14.65
C ARG A 103 -19.36 35.04 -14.95
N ALA A 104 -18.30 34.89 -15.73
CA ALA A 104 -17.72 35.90 -16.63
C ALA A 104 -16.90 35.14 -17.69
N GLY A 105 -16.73 35.58 -18.94
CA GLY A 105 -17.32 36.70 -19.68
C GLY A 105 -16.62 36.79 -21.05
N GLY A 106 -17.33 37.03 -22.16
CA GLY A 106 -16.76 36.84 -23.51
C GLY A 106 -17.28 37.81 -24.59
N PRO A 107 -16.41 38.36 -25.47
CA PRO A 107 -16.77 39.17 -26.64
C PRO A 107 -16.80 38.37 -27.98
N PRO A 108 -17.30 38.93 -29.11
CA PRO A 108 -18.07 38.15 -30.11
C PRO A 108 -17.54 38.13 -31.58
N GLY A 109 -18.14 37.29 -32.45
CA GLY A 109 -17.80 37.22 -33.89
C GLY A 109 -18.82 36.56 -34.86
N VAL A 110 -19.77 37.36 -35.37
CA VAL A 110 -20.43 37.32 -36.72
C VAL A 110 -20.90 35.98 -37.38
N ARG A 111 -22.24 35.81 -37.38
CA ARG A 111 -23.17 35.36 -38.47
C ARG A 111 -22.73 34.37 -39.58
N TYR A 112 -23.62 33.42 -39.89
CA TYR A 112 -24.10 33.20 -41.28
C TYR A 112 -25.61 32.90 -41.35
N ARG A 113 -26.18 32.87 -42.57
CA ARG A 113 -27.64 32.85 -42.85
C ARG A 113 -28.30 31.48 -42.67
N GLY A 114 -29.58 31.47 -42.28
CA GLY A 114 -30.42 30.27 -42.25
C GLY A 114 -31.45 30.18 -43.38
N ARG A 115 -32.19 29.06 -43.44
CA ARG A 115 -33.48 28.90 -44.12
C ARG A 115 -34.47 28.19 -43.18
N ARG A 116 -35.76 28.44 -43.36
CA ARG A 116 -36.92 27.77 -42.72
C ARG A 116 -38.03 27.63 -43.77
N ARG A 117 -39.04 26.79 -43.44
CA ARG A 117 -40.29 26.41 -44.14
C ARG A 117 -40.27 24.94 -44.60
N ASP A 118 -41.28 24.11 -44.36
CA ASP A 118 -42.48 24.12 -43.47
C ASP A 118 -42.68 22.64 -42.97
N ARG A 119 -43.29 22.27 -41.83
CA ARG A 119 -44.72 22.28 -41.43
C ARG A 119 -45.67 21.73 -42.52
N ASP A 120 -46.66 20.86 -42.27
CA ASP A 120 -47.23 20.18 -41.07
C ASP A 120 -48.11 19.00 -41.62
N PRO A 121 -49.08 18.33 -40.93
CA PRO A 121 -49.30 18.03 -39.49
C PRO A 121 -49.71 16.55 -39.17
N GLY A 122 -49.65 16.18 -37.88
CA GLY A 122 -50.54 15.16 -37.25
C GLY A 122 -50.27 13.65 -37.55
N GLY A 123 -50.73 12.70 -36.73
CA GLY A 123 -51.34 12.80 -35.39
C GLY A 123 -51.89 11.46 -34.85
N SER A 124 -51.74 11.22 -33.54
CA SER A 124 -52.47 10.24 -32.68
C SER A 124 -52.75 8.80 -33.16
N GLY A 125 -52.40 7.78 -32.36
CA GLY A 125 -53.00 6.44 -32.51
C GLY A 125 -52.32 5.32 -31.71
N VAL A 126 -52.91 4.90 -30.59
CA VAL A 126 -52.55 3.66 -29.86
C VAL A 126 -53.64 2.62 -30.09
N LEU A 127 -53.30 1.39 -30.52
CA LEU A 127 -53.76 0.14 -29.87
C LEU A 127 -53.10 -1.13 -30.46
N ARG A 128 -53.52 -2.31 -29.95
CA ARG A 128 -52.90 -3.63 -30.15
C ARG A 128 -53.65 -4.53 -31.16
N CYS A 129 -52.91 -5.54 -31.63
CA CYS A 129 -53.27 -6.97 -31.65
C CYS A 129 -53.71 -7.66 -32.96
N ARG A 130 -53.52 -8.99 -32.96
CA ARG A 130 -54.03 -10.05 -33.86
C ARG A 130 -53.53 -10.08 -35.31
N ARG A 131 -52.48 -10.88 -35.55
CA ARG A 131 -52.31 -11.60 -36.82
C ARG A 131 -53.38 -12.70 -36.95
N ARG A 132 -53.97 -12.83 -38.15
CA ARG A 132 -54.55 -14.08 -38.69
C ARG A 132 -54.16 -14.15 -40.17
N LEU A 133 -53.71 -15.30 -40.64
CA LEU A 133 -53.83 -15.72 -42.03
C LEU A 133 -54.21 -17.21 -42.08
N ARG A 134 -55.00 -17.56 -43.09
CA ARG A 134 -55.52 -18.87 -43.52
C ARG A 134 -54.96 -19.14 -44.94
N ASP A 135 -55.02 -20.33 -45.56
CA ASP A 135 -55.47 -21.70 -45.21
C ASP A 135 -54.67 -22.69 -46.13
N GLY A 136 -54.78 -24.03 -46.11
CA GLY A 136 -55.66 -24.89 -45.31
C GLY A 136 -55.38 -26.42 -45.40
N GLY A 137 -55.10 -27.01 -46.58
CA GLY A 137 -54.90 -28.47 -46.69
C GLY A 137 -54.83 -29.06 -48.12
N PRO A 138 -55.07 -30.38 -48.34
CA PRO A 138 -55.63 -31.35 -47.38
C PRO A 138 -54.92 -32.73 -47.22
N LEU A 139 -55.03 -33.24 -45.98
CA LEU A 139 -55.31 -34.62 -45.55
C LEU A 139 -55.05 -35.83 -46.48
N LYS A 140 -54.36 -36.84 -45.93
CA LYS A 140 -54.93 -38.20 -45.74
C LYS A 140 -54.26 -38.93 -44.58
N ALA A 141 -55.03 -39.78 -43.88
CA ALA A 141 -54.56 -40.69 -42.83
C ALA A 141 -55.26 -42.05 -43.00
N ILE A 142 -54.56 -43.14 -42.66
CA ILE A 142 -55.06 -44.53 -42.61
C ILE A 142 -54.37 -45.21 -41.41
N GLU A 143 -55.03 -46.19 -40.79
CA GLU A 143 -54.69 -46.77 -39.49
C GLU A 143 -53.98 -48.15 -39.56
N THR A 144 -53.61 -48.63 -38.37
CA THR A 144 -53.48 -50.04 -37.89
C THR A 144 -52.37 -51.01 -38.39
N ASP A 145 -51.74 -51.61 -37.36
CA ASP A 145 -51.41 -53.02 -37.13
C ASP A 145 -50.35 -53.82 -37.94
N ALA A 146 -49.16 -53.87 -37.32
CA ALA A 146 -48.55 -55.09 -36.73
C ALA A 146 -48.07 -56.31 -37.57
N CYS A 147 -46.85 -56.75 -37.19
CA CYS A 147 -46.24 -58.08 -37.35
C CYS A 147 -45.56 -58.45 -38.70
N GLY A 148 -44.26 -58.78 -38.66
CA GLY A 148 -43.50 -59.27 -39.82
C GLY A 148 -41.97 -59.24 -39.65
N ARG A 149 -41.35 -60.38 -39.32
CA ARG A 149 -39.90 -60.56 -39.06
C ARG A 149 -38.96 -60.03 -40.16
N ALA A 150 -37.88 -59.34 -39.78
CA ALA A 150 -36.48 -59.78 -39.99
C ALA A 150 -35.48 -58.74 -39.45
N GLY A 151 -34.32 -59.19 -38.95
CA GLY A 151 -33.37 -58.32 -38.23
C GLY A 151 -32.22 -57.76 -39.06
N ARG A 152 -31.83 -56.51 -38.79
CA ARG A 152 -30.45 -56.02 -38.94
C ARG A 152 -30.02 -55.32 -37.65
N ARG A 153 -29.02 -55.86 -36.96
CA ARG A 153 -28.37 -55.18 -35.83
C ARG A 153 -27.39 -54.13 -36.39
N PRO A 154 -27.32 -52.89 -35.87
CA PRO A 154 -26.25 -51.98 -36.22
C PRO A 154 -24.91 -52.53 -35.72
N CYS A 155 -23.97 -52.77 -36.64
CA CYS A 155 -22.65 -53.32 -36.33
C CYS A 155 -21.71 -52.22 -35.81
N TRP A 156 -21.87 -51.84 -34.54
CA TRP A 156 -20.92 -50.99 -33.84
C TRP A 156 -19.55 -51.67 -33.82
N THR A 157 -18.54 -51.03 -34.43
CA THR A 157 -17.18 -51.57 -34.39
C THR A 157 -16.62 -51.52 -32.98
N ARG A 158 -15.72 -52.45 -32.65
CA ARG A 158 -15.04 -52.51 -31.33
C ARG A 158 -14.34 -51.19 -30.97
N ARG A 159 -13.94 -50.39 -31.97
CA ARG A 159 -13.35 -49.05 -31.83
C ARG A 159 -14.38 -48.00 -31.41
N GLN A 160 -15.54 -47.96 -32.07
CA GLN A 160 -16.63 -47.03 -31.73
C GLN A 160 -17.19 -47.29 -30.33
N TRP A 161 -17.36 -48.57 -29.95
CA TRP A 161 -17.88 -48.93 -28.62
C TRP A 161 -16.94 -48.49 -27.48
N LEU A 162 -15.62 -48.62 -27.69
CA LEU A 162 -14.60 -48.09 -26.77
C LEU A 162 -14.62 -46.55 -26.70
N GLN A 163 -14.83 -45.87 -27.83
CA GLN A 163 -14.93 -44.39 -27.86
C GLN A 163 -16.17 -43.89 -27.10
N THR A 164 -17.34 -44.52 -27.26
CA THR A 164 -18.54 -44.15 -26.51
C THR A 164 -18.44 -44.48 -25.02
N ALA A 165 -17.85 -45.62 -24.65
CA ALA A 165 -17.63 -45.99 -23.26
C ALA A 165 -16.63 -45.06 -22.56
N ALA A 166 -15.53 -44.70 -23.23
CA ALA A 166 -14.56 -43.74 -22.71
C ALA A 166 -15.17 -42.33 -22.55
N GLY A 167 -16.00 -41.88 -23.49
CA GLY A 167 -16.71 -40.61 -23.39
C GLY A 167 -17.67 -40.55 -22.18
N ALA A 168 -18.45 -41.60 -21.95
CA ALA A 168 -19.34 -41.69 -20.79
C ALA A 168 -18.58 -41.73 -19.46
N ALA A 169 -17.48 -42.50 -19.39
CA ALA A 169 -16.63 -42.56 -18.19
C ALA A 169 -15.94 -41.22 -17.90
N ALA A 170 -15.47 -40.51 -18.94
CA ALA A 170 -14.88 -39.18 -18.80
C ALA A 170 -15.91 -38.13 -18.33
N ALA A 171 -17.14 -38.17 -18.84
CA ALA A 171 -18.22 -37.28 -18.40
C ALA A 171 -18.62 -37.51 -16.93
N ALA A 172 -18.69 -38.77 -16.48
CA ALA A 172 -18.97 -39.12 -15.09
C ALA A 172 -17.81 -38.75 -14.15
N ALA A 173 -16.56 -38.99 -14.54
CA ALA A 173 -15.39 -38.59 -13.76
C ALA A 173 -15.20 -37.06 -13.69
N GLY A 174 -15.52 -36.35 -14.78
CA GLY A 174 -15.46 -34.89 -14.84
C GLY A 174 -16.51 -34.18 -13.98
N SER A 175 -17.69 -34.79 -13.80
CA SER A 175 -18.78 -34.23 -12.96
C SER A 175 -18.66 -34.62 -11.48
N ALA A 176 -17.93 -35.70 -11.14
CA ALA A 176 -17.65 -36.08 -9.76
C ALA A 176 -16.57 -35.20 -9.08
N ARG A 177 -15.74 -34.46 -9.84
CA ARG A 177 -14.93 -33.36 -9.31
C ARG A 177 -15.77 -32.10 -9.13
N GLY A 178 -16.74 -32.18 -8.23
CA GLY A 178 -17.34 -30.99 -7.63
C GLY A 178 -16.23 -30.18 -6.95
N ALA A 179 -15.87 -29.05 -7.54
CA ALA A 179 -14.77 -28.23 -7.07
C ALA A 179 -15.14 -27.56 -5.74
N ARG A 180 -14.87 -28.24 -4.62
CA ARG A 180 -14.55 -27.54 -3.38
C ARG A 180 -13.40 -26.59 -3.72
N ALA A 181 -13.68 -25.28 -3.70
CA ALA A 181 -12.64 -24.27 -3.90
C ALA A 181 -11.47 -24.58 -2.97
N ALA A 182 -10.26 -24.62 -3.52
CA ALA A 182 -9.08 -24.96 -2.75
C ALA A 182 -8.94 -23.94 -1.61
N THR A 183 -8.99 -24.42 -0.36
CA THR A 183 -9.01 -23.53 0.81
C THR A 183 -7.75 -22.66 0.81
N ALA A 184 -7.92 -21.35 0.70
CA ALA A 184 -6.81 -20.40 0.57
C ALA A 184 -5.72 -20.67 1.63
N PRO A 185 -4.42 -20.63 1.25
CA PRO A 185 -3.35 -21.13 2.09
C PRO A 185 -3.21 -20.31 3.37
N ALA A 186 -2.96 -20.99 4.49
CA ALA A 186 -2.53 -20.33 5.72
C ALA A 186 -1.01 -20.47 5.86
N ALA A 187 -0.35 -19.43 6.37
CA ALA A 187 1.07 -19.41 6.65
C ALA A 187 1.33 -18.75 8.02
N PRO A 188 2.48 -19.01 8.67
CA PRO A 188 2.79 -18.41 9.95
C PRO A 188 2.92 -16.88 9.90
N VAL A 189 2.56 -16.24 11.01
CA VAL A 189 2.71 -14.79 11.22
C VAL A 189 3.41 -14.58 12.56
N ALA A 190 4.49 -13.82 12.57
CA ALA A 190 5.24 -13.50 13.77
C ALA A 190 4.81 -12.12 14.32
N ILE A 191 4.81 -11.96 15.65
CA ILE A 191 4.52 -10.71 16.36
C ILE A 191 5.57 -10.47 17.45
N GLU A 192 6.31 -9.37 17.36
CA GLU A 192 7.30 -8.94 18.36
C GLU A 192 6.95 -7.61 19.01
N ARG A 193 7.33 -7.44 20.29
CA ARG A 193 7.20 -6.16 21.00
C ARG A 193 8.45 -5.31 20.84
N CYS A 194 8.29 -4.09 20.33
CA CYS A 194 9.37 -3.12 20.15
C CYS A 194 8.90 -1.74 20.65
N GLN A 195 9.51 -1.23 21.72
CA GLN A 195 9.11 0.00 22.43
C GLN A 195 9.70 1.26 21.80
N SER A 196 10.72 1.13 20.94
CA SER A 196 11.34 2.28 20.28
C SER A 196 12.07 1.93 18.98
N TYR A 197 12.16 2.89 18.07
CA TYR A 197 12.92 2.78 16.81
C TYR A 197 14.45 2.84 16.97
N ARG A 198 15.00 2.67 18.18
CA ARG A 198 16.45 2.69 18.41
C ARG A 198 17.06 1.39 17.88
N THR A 199 18.07 1.46 17.02
CA THR A 199 18.67 0.30 16.33
C THR A 199 19.08 -0.85 17.28
N ALA A 200 19.60 -0.52 18.47
CA ALA A 200 20.00 -1.50 19.49
C ALA A 200 18.83 -2.32 20.09
N GLU A 201 17.59 -1.87 19.92
CA GLU A 201 16.36 -2.56 20.33
C GLU A 201 15.64 -3.14 19.10
N LEU A 202 15.48 -2.32 18.06
CA LEU A 202 14.77 -2.63 16.82
C LEU A 202 15.41 -3.77 16.02
N LYS A 203 16.76 -3.85 15.97
CA LYS A 203 17.45 -4.90 15.21
C LYS A 203 17.23 -6.30 15.80
N PRO A 204 17.51 -6.58 17.08
CA PRO A 204 17.24 -7.90 17.68
C PRO A 204 15.77 -8.32 17.57
N ARG A 205 14.82 -7.37 17.59
CA ARG A 205 13.40 -7.67 17.40
C ARG A 205 13.08 -8.09 15.96
N LEU A 206 13.60 -7.39 14.96
CA LEU A 206 13.42 -7.80 13.55
C LEU A 206 14.15 -9.11 13.21
N GLU A 207 15.34 -9.36 13.80
CA GLU A 207 16.01 -10.66 13.70
C GLU A 207 15.11 -11.78 14.27
N THR A 208 14.65 -11.63 15.51
CA THR A 208 13.75 -12.59 16.17
C THR A 208 12.44 -12.81 15.38
N LEU A 209 11.84 -11.74 14.85
CA LEU A 209 10.61 -11.78 14.06
C LEU A 209 10.78 -12.58 12.77
N PHE A 210 11.92 -12.45 12.07
CA PHE A 210 12.18 -13.21 10.86
C PHE A 210 12.64 -14.65 11.13
N ASP A 211 13.40 -14.89 12.19
CA ASP A 211 13.80 -16.25 12.61
C ASP A 211 12.57 -17.08 13.02
N GLN A 212 11.58 -16.46 13.69
CA GLN A 212 10.28 -17.08 13.97
C GLN A 212 9.53 -17.52 12.70
N LEU A 213 9.78 -16.92 11.53
CA LEU A 213 9.20 -17.33 10.24
C LEU A 213 10.02 -18.42 9.51
N GLY A 214 11.21 -18.75 9.99
CA GLY A 214 12.18 -19.65 9.34
C GLY A 214 13.38 -18.95 8.68
N GLY A 215 13.54 -17.64 8.92
CA GLY A 215 14.67 -16.84 8.44
C GLY A 215 14.51 -16.33 7.00
N LEU A 216 15.25 -15.27 6.66
CA LEU A 216 15.14 -14.60 5.35
C LEU A 216 15.92 -15.30 4.22
N SER A 217 16.97 -16.07 4.50
CA SER A 217 17.96 -16.44 3.47
C SER A 217 17.38 -17.35 2.37
N GLY A 218 16.51 -18.30 2.74
CA GLY A 218 15.79 -19.13 1.76
C GLY A 218 14.86 -18.33 0.84
N LEU A 219 14.38 -17.16 1.29
CA LEU A 219 13.59 -16.25 0.46
C LEU A 219 14.48 -15.39 -0.45
N VAL A 220 15.57 -14.80 0.06
CA VAL A 220 16.25 -13.66 -0.59
C VAL A 220 17.67 -13.91 -1.14
N SER A 221 18.31 -15.04 -0.84
CA SER A 221 19.71 -15.27 -1.20
C SER A 221 19.93 -15.21 -2.73
N GLY A 222 20.86 -14.37 -3.17
CA GLY A 222 21.21 -14.14 -4.58
C GLY A 222 20.22 -13.27 -5.39
N LYS A 223 19.12 -12.82 -4.80
CA LYS A 223 17.98 -12.19 -5.48
C LYS A 223 17.95 -10.66 -5.43
N THR A 224 17.18 -10.04 -6.32
CA THR A 224 16.72 -8.64 -6.27
C THR A 224 15.49 -8.53 -5.36
N VAL A 225 15.63 -7.86 -4.22
CA VAL A 225 14.52 -7.62 -3.29
C VAL A 225 13.97 -6.21 -3.49
N THR A 226 12.71 -6.09 -3.90
CA THR A 226 12.02 -4.80 -4.08
C THR A 226 11.13 -4.54 -2.86
N VAL A 227 11.40 -3.46 -2.14
CA VAL A 227 10.72 -3.11 -0.88
C VAL A 227 9.79 -1.92 -1.11
N LYS A 228 8.48 -2.18 -1.19
CA LYS A 228 7.44 -1.16 -1.28
C LYS A 228 7.23 -0.51 0.10
N LEU A 229 7.68 0.73 0.23
CA LEU A 229 7.50 1.54 1.43
C LEU A 229 6.04 1.99 1.59
N ASN A 230 5.70 2.61 2.72
CA ASN A 230 4.46 3.36 2.90
C ASN A 230 4.78 4.83 3.21
N LEU A 231 4.75 5.68 2.19
CA LEU A 231 4.93 7.14 2.28
C LEU A 231 3.65 7.89 1.85
N THR A 232 2.49 7.41 2.31
CA THR A 232 1.17 7.93 1.90
C THR A 232 0.99 9.38 2.35
N GLY A 233 0.65 10.30 1.44
CA GLY A 233 0.40 11.71 1.73
C GLY A 233 1.63 12.61 1.57
N SER A 234 1.49 13.92 1.77
CA SER A 234 2.56 14.89 1.50
C SER A 234 3.75 14.76 2.48
N PRO A 235 5.01 14.84 2.00
CA PRO A 235 6.19 14.78 2.85
C PRO A 235 6.32 15.97 3.81
N ALA A 236 5.56 17.06 3.60
CA ALA A 236 5.47 18.19 4.51
C ALA A 236 4.51 17.96 5.70
N GLN A 237 3.56 17.02 5.61
CA GLN A 237 2.40 16.96 6.50
C GLN A 237 2.72 16.29 7.85
N ARG A 238 3.20 17.08 8.83
CA ARG A 238 3.37 16.63 10.23
C ARG A 238 2.02 16.48 10.94
N PHE A 239 1.96 15.61 11.96
CA PHE A 239 0.78 15.40 12.79
C PHE A 239 1.15 15.49 14.27
N GLU A 240 0.38 16.24 15.08
CA GLU A 240 0.73 16.55 16.49
C GLU A 240 2.18 17.08 16.67
N GLY A 241 2.74 17.75 15.65
CA GLY A 241 4.14 18.19 15.62
C GLY A 241 5.19 17.07 15.41
N LYS A 242 4.77 15.81 15.25
CA LYS A 242 5.64 14.64 15.13
C LYS A 242 6.10 14.41 13.68
N PRO A 243 7.30 13.83 13.46
CA PRO A 243 7.71 13.30 12.16
C PRO A 243 6.74 12.25 11.60
N LEU A 244 6.66 12.15 10.28
CA LEU A 244 5.72 11.27 9.59
C LEU A 244 5.95 9.79 9.96
N GLY A 245 7.22 9.40 10.14
CA GLY A 245 7.62 8.04 10.55
C GLY A 245 7.10 7.60 11.93
N LEU A 246 6.75 8.54 12.82
CA LEU A 246 6.13 8.23 14.12
C LEU A 246 4.60 8.12 14.03
N THR A 247 4.01 8.38 12.87
CA THR A 247 2.55 8.52 12.69
C THR A 247 2.05 7.72 11.50
N HIS A 248 2.18 8.22 10.27
CA HIS A 248 1.50 7.66 9.10
C HIS A 248 2.44 7.16 7.99
N TYR A 249 3.75 7.38 8.10
CA TYR A 249 4.77 6.72 7.26
C TYR A 249 5.41 5.56 8.03
N THR A 250 5.88 4.54 7.30
CA THR A 250 6.88 3.57 7.81
C THR A 250 8.10 4.33 8.36
N HIS A 251 8.61 3.98 9.54
CA HIS A 251 9.74 4.71 10.13
C HIS A 251 11.08 4.38 9.42
N PRO A 252 11.95 5.37 9.09
CA PRO A 252 13.19 5.14 8.34
C PRO A 252 14.15 4.13 9.01
N ASN A 253 14.22 4.08 10.34
CA ASN A 253 15.06 3.08 11.01
C ASN A 253 14.55 1.64 10.81
N VAL A 254 13.24 1.43 10.60
CA VAL A 254 12.70 0.10 10.25
C VAL A 254 13.15 -0.25 8.84
N VAL A 255 13.05 0.67 7.89
CA VAL A 255 13.56 0.49 6.51
C VAL A 255 15.04 0.13 6.52
N GLY A 256 15.88 0.90 7.22
CA GLY A 256 17.32 0.64 7.30
C GLY A 256 17.67 -0.70 7.93
N VAL A 257 17.02 -1.08 9.04
CA VAL A 257 17.27 -2.38 9.68
C VAL A 257 16.78 -3.54 8.80
N VAL A 258 15.59 -3.44 8.19
CA VAL A 258 15.10 -4.46 7.25
C VAL A 258 16.06 -4.63 6.07
N CYS A 259 16.56 -3.54 5.47
CA CYS A 259 17.57 -3.61 4.41
C CYS A 259 18.85 -4.32 4.86
N GLY A 260 19.38 -4.01 6.05
CA GLY A 260 20.57 -4.67 6.58
C GLY A 260 20.38 -6.16 6.86
N LEU A 261 19.16 -6.59 7.24
CA LEU A 261 18.84 -8.00 7.46
C LEU A 261 18.62 -8.76 6.14
N LEU A 262 18.02 -8.15 5.13
CA LEU A 262 17.93 -8.69 3.77
C LEU A 262 19.32 -8.89 3.15
N ASP A 263 20.22 -7.92 3.33
CA ASP A 263 21.61 -7.95 2.87
C ASP A 263 22.47 -9.01 3.59
N ALA A 264 22.30 -9.15 4.91
CA ALA A 264 22.94 -10.20 5.70
C ALA A 264 22.42 -11.60 5.33
N ALA A 265 21.14 -11.71 4.97
CA ALA A 265 20.53 -12.96 4.48
C ALA A 265 20.91 -13.33 3.03
N GLY A 266 21.66 -12.47 2.34
CA GLY A 266 22.25 -12.76 1.03
C GLY A 266 21.58 -12.08 -0.17
N ALA A 267 20.72 -11.07 0.03
CA ALA A 267 20.16 -10.30 -1.08
C ALA A 267 21.27 -9.70 -1.97
N ARG A 268 21.19 -9.92 -3.29
CA ARG A 268 22.16 -9.41 -4.28
C ARG A 268 22.02 -7.91 -4.48
N ARG A 269 20.79 -7.42 -4.41
CA ARG A 269 20.38 -6.03 -4.63
C ARG A 269 19.10 -5.77 -3.86
N ILE A 270 18.98 -4.62 -3.22
CA ILE A 270 17.75 -4.15 -2.60
C ILE A 270 17.30 -2.88 -3.34
N ARG A 271 16.00 -2.76 -3.64
CA ARG A 271 15.41 -1.60 -4.30
C ARG A 271 14.25 -1.07 -3.48
N LEU A 272 14.39 0.14 -2.91
CA LEU A 272 13.29 0.83 -2.25
C LEU A 272 12.39 1.45 -3.31
N VAL A 273 11.08 1.17 -3.24
CA VAL A 273 10.10 1.72 -4.18
C VAL A 273 8.94 2.36 -3.45
N GLU A 274 8.44 3.44 -4.02
CA GLU A 274 7.18 4.09 -3.67
C GLU A 274 6.71 4.91 -4.88
N SER A 275 5.44 5.28 -4.91
CA SER A 275 4.95 6.40 -5.72
C SER A 275 4.88 7.64 -4.84
N GLY A 276 5.74 8.64 -5.08
CA GLY A 276 5.67 9.89 -4.33
C GLY A 276 4.30 10.56 -4.49
N TYR A 277 3.71 11.07 -3.42
CA TYR A 277 2.41 11.74 -3.49
C TYR A 277 2.49 12.95 -4.42
N VAL A 278 1.71 12.91 -5.51
CA VAL A 278 1.59 13.96 -6.55
C VAL A 278 2.92 14.46 -7.15
N THR A 279 3.88 13.56 -7.39
CA THR A 279 5.18 13.96 -7.95
C THR A 279 5.89 12.91 -8.81
N ALA A 280 6.70 13.39 -9.78
CA ALA A 280 7.72 12.64 -10.53
C ALA A 280 9.15 12.80 -9.95
N MET A 281 9.32 13.60 -8.89
CA MET A 281 10.61 13.83 -8.21
C MET A 281 11.31 12.52 -7.84
N PRO A 282 12.67 12.44 -7.87
CA PRO A 282 13.41 11.28 -7.38
C PRO A 282 13.00 10.89 -5.96
N LEU A 283 12.87 9.59 -5.69
CA LEU A 283 12.46 9.10 -4.37
C LEU A 283 13.42 9.56 -3.26
N GLU A 284 14.70 9.71 -3.59
CA GLU A 284 15.72 10.33 -2.75
C GLU A 284 15.33 11.73 -2.25
N GLU A 285 14.90 12.63 -3.15
CA GLU A 285 14.54 14.00 -2.80
C GLU A 285 13.24 14.04 -1.98
N TYR A 286 12.25 13.22 -2.34
CA TYR A 286 11.00 13.07 -1.58
C TYR A 286 11.25 12.58 -0.13
N MET A 287 12.22 11.69 0.05
CA MET A 287 12.69 11.26 1.39
C MET A 287 13.38 12.39 2.15
N LEU A 288 14.15 13.25 1.49
CA LEU A 288 14.76 14.43 2.13
C LEU A 288 13.71 15.43 2.61
N GLU A 289 12.65 15.69 1.83
CA GLU A 289 11.52 16.53 2.27
C GLU A 289 10.76 15.91 3.47
N ALA A 290 10.63 14.57 3.48
CA ALA A 290 10.09 13.84 4.63
C ALA A 290 11.02 13.86 5.87
N GLY A 291 12.25 14.39 5.73
CA GLY A 291 13.25 14.50 6.80
C GLY A 291 14.02 13.21 7.08
N TRP A 292 14.13 12.31 6.09
CA TRP A 292 14.79 11.01 6.27
C TRP A 292 16.32 11.10 6.16
N PRO A 293 17.09 10.32 6.95
CA PRO A 293 18.54 10.33 6.93
C PRO A 293 19.10 9.51 5.76
N LEU A 294 18.94 9.99 4.52
CA LEU A 294 19.30 9.26 3.28
C LEU A 294 20.65 8.53 3.35
N ARG A 295 21.72 9.20 3.81
CA ARG A 295 23.05 8.59 3.86
C ARG A 295 23.08 7.32 4.72
N ALA A 296 22.38 7.32 5.86
CA ALA A 296 22.29 6.16 6.74
C ALA A 296 21.51 5.00 6.10
N LEU A 297 20.46 5.33 5.33
CA LEU A 297 19.70 4.35 4.54
C LEU A 297 20.54 3.77 3.40
N GLN A 298 21.25 4.61 2.63
CA GLN A 298 22.13 4.18 1.54
C GLN A 298 23.26 3.26 2.03
N THR A 299 23.78 3.47 3.25
CA THR A 299 24.81 2.62 3.87
C THR A 299 24.25 1.40 4.62
N ALA A 300 22.93 1.16 4.62
CA ALA A 300 22.33 0.08 5.42
C ALA A 300 22.56 -1.33 4.84
N ALA A 301 22.94 -1.43 3.57
CA ALA A 301 23.26 -2.67 2.84
C ALA A 301 24.31 -2.39 1.76
N LYS A 302 24.85 -3.45 1.13
CA LYS A 302 25.90 -3.33 0.09
C LYS A 302 25.39 -2.70 -1.22
N SER A 303 24.09 -2.85 -1.52
CA SER A 303 23.46 -2.35 -2.75
C SER A 303 22.01 -1.95 -2.47
N ILE A 304 21.77 -0.64 -2.44
CA ILE A 304 20.42 -0.04 -2.33
C ILE A 304 20.20 0.88 -3.52
N GLU A 305 19.22 0.53 -4.35
CA GLU A 305 18.58 1.41 -5.32
C GLU A 305 17.34 2.07 -4.68
N MET A 306 16.94 3.24 -5.16
CA MET A 306 15.69 3.92 -4.78
C MET A 306 14.97 4.34 -6.07
N GLU A 307 13.65 4.17 -6.15
CA GLU A 307 12.90 4.45 -7.39
C GLU A 307 11.53 5.09 -7.11
N ASN A 308 11.19 6.17 -7.83
CA ASN A 308 9.85 6.75 -7.80
C ASN A 308 9.01 6.12 -8.91
N THR A 309 8.19 5.14 -8.52
CA THR A 309 7.33 4.36 -9.42
C THR A 309 6.02 5.06 -9.80
N ASN A 310 5.91 6.37 -9.58
CA ASN A 310 4.74 7.17 -9.95
C ASN A 310 4.71 7.54 -11.45
N SER A 311 5.88 7.46 -12.11
CA SER A 311 6.14 7.66 -13.54
C SER A 311 7.11 6.55 -14.03
N LEU A 312 7.80 6.73 -15.16
CA LEU A 312 8.88 5.84 -15.62
C LEU A 312 10.07 5.79 -14.65
N GLY A 313 10.30 6.84 -13.86
CA GLY A 313 11.41 6.91 -12.90
C GLY A 313 12.77 6.87 -13.60
N LYS A 314 13.66 5.96 -13.19
CA LYS A 314 14.93 5.67 -13.89
C LYS A 314 14.80 4.53 -14.91
N GLY A 315 13.58 4.00 -15.12
CA GLY A 315 13.26 2.98 -16.13
C GLY A 315 13.10 3.54 -17.53
N SER A 316 12.84 2.65 -18.50
CA SER A 316 12.72 3.01 -19.93
C SER A 316 11.33 2.74 -20.54
N ARG A 317 10.51 1.96 -19.84
CA ARG A 317 9.19 1.49 -20.29
C ARG A 317 8.27 1.22 -19.10
N TYR A 318 6.97 1.16 -19.37
CA TYR A 318 6.01 0.45 -18.52
C TYR A 318 5.96 -1.03 -18.90
N VAL A 319 5.45 -1.86 -17.99
CA VAL A 319 5.34 -3.32 -18.17
C VAL A 319 3.94 -3.77 -17.75
N GLN A 320 3.31 -4.59 -18.58
CA GLN A 320 2.03 -5.21 -18.26
C GLN A 320 2.24 -6.33 -17.24
N MET A 321 1.47 -6.29 -16.16
CA MET A 321 1.32 -7.40 -15.23
C MET A 321 -0.14 -7.87 -15.27
N ASP A 322 -0.35 -9.05 -15.83
CA ASP A 322 -1.66 -9.69 -15.90
C ASP A 322 -2.16 -10.06 -14.50
N VAL A 323 -3.47 -10.02 -14.30
CA VAL A 323 -4.12 -10.50 -13.08
C VAL A 323 -4.60 -11.94 -13.35
N PRO A 324 -4.00 -12.98 -12.72
CA PRO A 324 -4.49 -14.34 -12.79
C PRO A 324 -6.01 -14.45 -12.58
N GLY A 325 -6.71 -15.11 -13.51
CA GLY A 325 -8.18 -15.21 -13.49
C GLY A 325 -8.94 -13.97 -14.01
N GLY A 326 -8.25 -12.91 -14.43
CA GLY A 326 -8.83 -11.71 -15.01
C GLY A 326 -9.22 -10.60 -14.01
N GLY A 327 -9.03 -10.83 -12.71
CA GLY A 327 -9.30 -9.84 -11.66
C GLY A 327 -10.78 -9.50 -11.45
N TYR A 328 -11.05 -8.73 -10.40
CA TYR A 328 -12.37 -8.17 -10.11
C TYR A 328 -12.65 -6.89 -10.91
N MET A 329 -11.64 -6.03 -11.08
CA MET A 329 -11.77 -4.70 -11.68
C MET A 329 -10.96 -4.53 -12.96
N PHE A 330 -9.75 -5.08 -13.03
CA PHE A 330 -8.87 -4.95 -14.20
C PHE A 330 -8.22 -6.30 -14.55
N PRO A 331 -8.04 -6.63 -15.84
CA PRO A 331 -7.45 -7.90 -16.27
C PRO A 331 -5.92 -7.87 -16.26
N SER A 332 -5.33 -6.67 -16.28
CA SER A 332 -3.89 -6.42 -16.15
C SER A 332 -3.66 -4.98 -15.69
N PHE A 333 -2.44 -4.69 -15.22
CA PHE A 333 -1.99 -3.33 -14.94
C PHE A 333 -0.68 -3.06 -15.67
N MET A 334 -0.59 -1.93 -16.39
CA MET A 334 0.70 -1.34 -16.74
C MET A 334 1.33 -0.73 -15.50
N LEU A 335 2.52 -1.21 -15.11
CA LEU A 335 3.27 -0.81 -13.92
C LEU A 335 4.71 -0.41 -14.28
N ASN A 336 5.43 0.22 -13.36
CA ASN A 336 6.83 0.59 -13.56
C ASN A 336 7.74 -0.66 -13.70
N GLU A 337 8.71 -0.62 -14.62
CA GLU A 337 9.68 -1.69 -14.90
C GLU A 337 10.45 -2.20 -13.66
N ALA A 338 10.54 -1.40 -12.59
CA ALA A 338 11.12 -1.84 -11.32
C ALA A 338 10.45 -3.09 -10.73
N TYR A 339 9.13 -3.26 -10.93
CA TYR A 339 8.35 -4.40 -10.43
C TYR A 339 8.54 -5.68 -11.26
N ASP A 340 8.87 -5.54 -12.55
CA ASP A 340 9.19 -6.64 -13.49
C ASP A 340 10.54 -7.27 -13.12
N GLN A 341 11.54 -6.40 -12.86
CA GLN A 341 12.89 -6.77 -12.41
C GLN A 341 12.97 -7.25 -10.94
N THR A 342 11.88 -7.76 -10.37
CA THR A 342 11.77 -8.12 -8.94
C THR A 342 11.78 -9.64 -8.75
N ASP A 343 12.79 -10.14 -8.03
CA ASP A 343 12.91 -11.56 -7.67
C ASP A 343 12.22 -11.90 -6.32
N VAL A 344 11.99 -10.89 -5.46
CA VAL A 344 11.22 -10.94 -4.19
C VAL A 344 10.57 -9.58 -3.94
N PHE A 345 9.26 -9.53 -3.70
CA PHE A 345 8.52 -8.31 -3.38
C PHE A 345 8.13 -8.24 -1.90
N VAL A 346 8.56 -7.17 -1.22
CA VAL A 346 8.31 -6.92 0.21
C VAL A 346 7.38 -5.72 0.36
N SER A 347 6.23 -5.90 1.03
CA SER A 347 5.37 -4.77 1.41
C SER A 347 5.69 -4.35 2.83
N LEU A 348 6.36 -3.20 2.99
CA LEU A 348 6.81 -2.65 4.26
C LEU A 348 5.90 -1.50 4.70
N ALA A 349 4.79 -1.87 5.34
CA ALA A 349 3.62 -1.04 5.60
C ALA A 349 3.55 -0.50 7.04
N LYS A 350 2.48 0.27 7.32
CA LYS A 350 2.19 0.87 8.63
C LYS A 350 0.90 0.28 9.23
N LEU A 351 0.92 -0.02 10.53
CA LEU A 351 -0.26 -0.44 11.31
C LEU A 351 -1.16 0.77 11.57
N LYS A 352 -2.09 1.05 10.64
CA LYS A 352 -3.02 2.19 10.70
C LYS A 352 -4.35 1.89 10.01
N ASN A 353 -5.39 2.65 10.35
CA ASN A 353 -6.68 2.61 9.66
C ASN A 353 -6.56 3.11 8.19
N HIS A 354 -7.67 3.06 7.45
CA HIS A 354 -7.82 3.77 6.18
C HIS A 354 -9.29 4.11 5.94
N ALA A 355 -9.61 5.37 5.60
CA ALA A 355 -10.98 5.83 5.36
C ALA A 355 -11.74 4.99 4.31
N THR A 356 -11.10 4.75 3.16
CA THR A 356 -11.67 3.98 2.03
C THR A 356 -11.69 2.46 2.25
N CYS A 357 -10.82 1.89 3.09
CA CYS A 357 -10.55 0.44 3.14
C CYS A 357 -10.56 -0.16 4.55
N GLY A 358 -11.00 0.59 5.56
CA GLY A 358 -10.97 0.20 6.98
C GLY A 358 -9.57 0.25 7.60
N VAL A 359 -8.61 -0.43 6.97
CA VAL A 359 -7.20 -0.57 7.38
C VAL A 359 -6.24 -0.31 6.22
N THR A 360 -4.98 0.02 6.53
CA THR A 360 -3.90 0.09 5.54
C THR A 360 -3.18 -1.26 5.43
N LEU A 361 -2.18 -1.54 6.28
CA LEU A 361 -1.48 -2.82 6.32
C LEU A 361 -0.80 -3.18 4.97
N SER A 362 -0.38 -4.44 4.79
CA SER A 362 0.50 -4.84 3.69
C SER A 362 -0.20 -4.88 2.32
N LEU A 363 -1.47 -5.29 2.25
CA LEU A 363 -2.25 -5.33 1.01
C LEU A 363 -2.51 -3.91 0.47
N LYS A 364 -3.12 -3.02 1.27
CA LYS A 364 -3.49 -1.67 0.80
C LYS A 364 -2.28 -0.81 0.44
N ASN A 365 -1.11 -1.10 1.03
CA ASN A 365 0.15 -0.44 0.68
C ASN A 365 0.54 -0.66 -0.80
N CYS A 366 0.17 -1.81 -1.39
CA CYS A 366 0.42 -2.14 -2.78
C CYS A 366 -0.49 -1.39 -3.76
N PHE A 367 -1.56 -0.71 -3.31
CA PHE A 367 -2.29 0.24 -4.17
C PHE A 367 -1.38 1.29 -4.82
N GLY A 368 -0.29 1.67 -4.13
CA GLY A 368 0.71 2.62 -4.61
C GLY A 368 1.60 2.13 -5.76
N ILE A 369 1.54 0.86 -6.19
CA ILE A 369 2.38 0.40 -7.31
C ILE A 369 1.88 0.90 -8.67
N THR A 370 0.61 1.34 -8.76
CA THR A 370 -0.02 1.89 -9.97
C THR A 370 0.46 3.32 -10.26
N PRO A 371 1.27 3.64 -11.28
CA PRO A 371 1.78 5.00 -11.51
C PRO A 371 0.66 6.05 -11.73
N SER A 372 0.68 7.20 -11.03
CA SER A 372 -0.25 8.31 -11.35
C SER A 372 -0.08 8.81 -12.79
N SER A 373 1.06 8.58 -13.45
CA SER A 373 1.23 8.85 -14.88
C SER A 373 0.16 8.18 -15.77
N ILE A 374 -0.33 6.99 -15.36
CA ILE A 374 -1.33 6.19 -16.11
C ILE A 374 -2.71 6.23 -15.43
N TYR A 375 -2.76 6.24 -14.09
CA TYR A 375 -3.98 6.07 -13.30
C TYR A 375 -4.37 7.31 -12.47
N GLY A 376 -3.67 8.43 -12.63
CA GLY A 376 -3.98 9.71 -12.01
C GLY A 376 -5.16 10.43 -12.67
N SER A 377 -5.78 11.37 -11.96
CA SER A 377 -6.80 12.26 -12.56
C SER A 377 -6.23 13.12 -13.69
N ASP A 378 -4.95 13.48 -13.61
CA ASP A 378 -4.18 14.24 -14.60
C ASP A 378 -3.28 13.37 -15.53
N ALA A 379 -3.50 12.05 -15.55
CA ALA A 379 -2.94 11.19 -16.58
C ALA A 379 -3.45 11.62 -17.97
N GLY A 380 -2.66 11.48 -19.03
CA GLY A 380 -3.18 11.72 -20.39
C GLY A 380 -4.25 10.69 -20.77
N VAL A 381 -5.01 10.96 -21.83
CA VAL A 381 -5.99 10.00 -22.36
C VAL A 381 -5.26 8.95 -23.19
N ASP A 382 -4.61 9.37 -24.26
CA ASP A 382 -3.91 8.46 -25.17
C ASP A 382 -2.60 7.97 -24.52
N GLU A 383 -1.73 8.91 -24.13
CA GLU A 383 -0.40 8.66 -23.57
C GLU A 383 -0.30 8.97 -22.05
N PRO A 384 0.67 8.40 -21.32
CA PRO A 384 0.90 8.69 -19.90
C PRO A 384 1.42 10.12 -19.61
N ASN A 385 1.14 10.64 -18.41
CA ASN A 385 1.70 11.91 -17.92
C ASN A 385 2.92 11.69 -17.01
N GLU A 386 4.12 11.76 -17.60
CA GLU A 386 5.41 11.59 -16.89
C GLU A 386 5.75 12.69 -15.86
N SER A 387 4.86 13.65 -15.62
CA SER A 387 4.95 14.61 -14.52
C SER A 387 3.60 14.75 -13.78
N PRO A 388 3.12 13.67 -13.13
CA PRO A 388 1.78 13.63 -12.58
C PRO A 388 1.68 14.41 -11.26
N GLY A 389 0.86 15.46 -11.28
CA GLY A 389 0.54 16.33 -10.16
C GLY A 389 -0.75 15.95 -9.43
N SER A 390 -1.37 14.80 -9.72
CA SER A 390 -2.61 14.35 -9.07
C SER A 390 -2.57 12.94 -8.46
N GLY A 391 -3.56 12.68 -7.61
CA GLY A 391 -3.83 11.36 -7.05
C GLY A 391 -4.64 10.48 -8.01
N ARG A 392 -4.80 9.21 -7.62
CA ARG A 392 -5.45 8.14 -8.41
C ARG A 392 -6.98 8.22 -8.38
N GLY A 393 -7.56 9.37 -8.73
CA GLY A 393 -9.01 9.57 -8.78
C GLY A 393 -9.75 8.51 -9.59
N PRO A 394 -9.32 8.17 -10.82
CA PRO A 394 -9.95 7.13 -11.66
C PRO A 394 -10.07 5.75 -11.00
N LEU A 395 -9.08 5.35 -10.19
CA LEU A 395 -9.15 4.10 -9.43
C LEU A 395 -10.15 4.17 -8.26
N HIS A 396 -10.32 5.34 -7.64
CA HIS A 396 -11.29 5.54 -6.55
C HIS A 396 -12.72 5.68 -7.07
N PHE A 397 -12.94 6.44 -8.14
CA PHE A 397 -14.29 6.87 -8.54
C PHE A 397 -14.78 6.24 -9.85
N GLY A 398 -13.88 5.83 -10.74
CA GLY A 398 -14.26 5.32 -12.07
C GLY A 398 -14.91 6.40 -12.95
N ASP A 399 -14.52 7.65 -12.75
CA ASP A 399 -14.94 8.82 -13.54
C ASP A 399 -14.35 8.82 -14.97
N ARG A 400 -13.27 8.07 -15.19
CA ARG A 400 -12.68 7.77 -16.51
C ARG A 400 -11.91 6.45 -16.49
N GLN A 401 -11.57 5.94 -17.68
CA GLN A 401 -10.56 4.89 -17.85
C GLN A 401 -9.13 5.45 -17.65
N PRO A 402 -8.13 4.60 -17.37
CA PRO A 402 -6.70 4.97 -17.39
C PRO A 402 -6.23 5.43 -18.79
N SER A 403 -4.96 5.83 -18.91
CA SER A 403 -4.34 6.08 -20.23
C SER A 403 -4.38 4.84 -21.12
N THR A 404 -4.56 4.99 -22.45
CA THR A 404 -4.91 3.88 -23.36
C THR A 404 -3.87 2.75 -23.45
N ILE A 405 -2.63 2.96 -22.99
CA ILE A 405 -1.63 1.89 -22.88
C ILE A 405 -2.00 0.82 -21.84
N ALA A 406 -2.87 1.13 -20.87
CA ALA A 406 -3.36 0.18 -19.87
C ALA A 406 -4.71 -0.41 -20.27
N ALA A 407 -4.98 -1.64 -19.81
CA ALA A 407 -6.28 -2.26 -20.01
C ALA A 407 -7.40 -1.43 -19.35
N PRO A 408 -8.57 -1.30 -20.00
CA PRO A 408 -9.76 -0.75 -19.36
C PRO A 408 -10.24 -1.68 -18.24
N GLU A 409 -11.14 -1.17 -17.40
CA GLU A 409 -11.79 -2.00 -16.39
C GLU A 409 -12.71 -3.07 -17.02
N ASN A 410 -12.83 -4.23 -16.35
CA ASN A 410 -13.61 -5.39 -16.82
C ASN A 410 -15.10 -5.08 -17.03
N ASP A 411 -15.65 -4.17 -16.23
CA ASP A 411 -17.07 -3.81 -16.21
C ASP A 411 -17.23 -2.28 -16.09
N PRO A 412 -17.48 -1.58 -17.20
CA PRO A 412 -17.76 -0.14 -17.22
C PRO A 412 -19.03 0.30 -16.49
N ASP A 413 -19.99 -0.62 -16.23
CA ASP A 413 -21.22 -0.34 -15.48
C ASP A 413 -21.06 -0.64 -13.97
N SER A 414 -19.92 -1.18 -13.55
CA SER A 414 -19.62 -1.50 -12.14
C SER A 414 -19.70 -0.27 -11.21
N PRO A 415 -20.05 -0.44 -9.92
CA PRO A 415 -20.26 0.66 -8.97
C PRO A 415 -19.12 1.69 -8.92
N ARG A 416 -19.49 2.96 -9.15
CA ARG A 416 -18.62 4.15 -9.10
C ARG A 416 -18.34 4.63 -7.67
N ASP A 417 -18.06 3.68 -6.77
CA ASP A 417 -17.83 3.90 -5.34
C ASP A 417 -16.42 3.44 -4.94
N SER A 418 -15.70 4.29 -4.21
CA SER A 418 -14.34 3.98 -3.75
C SER A 418 -14.30 2.82 -2.74
N GLY A 419 -15.36 2.63 -1.95
CA GLY A 419 -15.49 1.49 -1.06
C GLY A 419 -15.71 0.16 -1.77
N TYR A 420 -16.24 0.18 -3.00
CA TYR A 420 -16.36 -0.99 -3.87
C TYR A 420 -15.08 -1.21 -4.69
N ARG A 421 -14.58 -0.17 -5.35
CA ARG A 421 -13.50 -0.25 -6.35
C ARG A 421 -12.15 -0.53 -5.71
N VAL A 422 -11.77 0.24 -4.68
CA VAL A 422 -10.39 0.23 -4.16
C VAL A 422 -10.02 -1.10 -3.48
N PRO A 423 -10.87 -1.74 -2.64
CA PRO A 423 -10.56 -3.07 -2.10
C PRO A 423 -10.36 -4.14 -3.17
N ARG A 424 -11.14 -4.10 -4.25
CA ARG A 424 -11.02 -5.02 -5.39
C ARG A 424 -9.73 -4.80 -6.18
N ILE A 425 -9.42 -3.54 -6.52
CA ILE A 425 -8.16 -3.17 -7.18
C ILE A 425 -6.96 -3.61 -6.34
N VAL A 426 -7.02 -3.53 -5.01
CA VAL A 426 -5.94 -4.02 -4.13
C VAL A 426 -5.80 -5.53 -4.17
N ALA A 427 -6.90 -6.30 -4.16
CA ALA A 427 -6.86 -7.75 -4.31
C ALA A 427 -6.29 -8.17 -5.68
N ASP A 428 -6.64 -7.44 -6.75
CA ASP A 428 -6.13 -7.68 -8.11
C ASP A 428 -4.64 -7.34 -8.22
N LEU A 429 -4.18 -6.23 -7.62
CA LEU A 429 -2.75 -5.87 -7.57
C LEU A 429 -1.93 -6.89 -6.76
N ALA A 430 -2.51 -7.48 -5.71
CA ALA A 430 -1.87 -8.55 -4.94
C ALA A 430 -1.80 -9.90 -5.70
N LEU A 431 -2.56 -10.07 -6.78
CA LEU A 431 -2.40 -11.16 -7.75
C LEU A 431 -1.38 -10.82 -8.85
N ALA A 432 -1.42 -9.60 -9.41
CA ALA A 432 -0.52 -9.16 -10.48
C ALA A 432 0.94 -9.02 -10.01
N ARG A 433 1.15 -8.49 -8.81
CA ARG A 433 2.45 -8.46 -8.12
C ARG A 433 2.30 -9.05 -6.71
N PRO A 434 2.41 -10.38 -6.56
CA PRO A 434 2.34 -11.04 -5.26
C PRO A 434 3.35 -10.48 -4.25
N ILE A 435 2.95 -10.44 -2.98
CA ILE A 435 3.77 -10.00 -1.85
C ILE A 435 4.39 -11.25 -1.20
N ASP A 436 5.69 -11.44 -1.37
CA ASP A 436 6.42 -12.59 -0.82
C ASP A 436 6.72 -12.44 0.68
N LEU A 437 6.78 -11.19 1.17
CA LEU A 437 6.96 -10.87 2.59
C LEU A 437 6.19 -9.59 2.94
N ALA A 438 5.23 -9.73 3.86
CA ALA A 438 4.58 -8.61 4.52
C ALA A 438 5.35 -8.26 5.80
N VAL A 439 5.62 -6.96 6.01
CA VAL A 439 6.18 -6.42 7.26
C VAL A 439 5.40 -5.17 7.62
N ILE A 440 4.91 -5.10 8.86
CA ILE A 440 4.05 -4.02 9.34
C ILE A 440 4.69 -3.35 10.55
N ASP A 441 5.02 -2.07 10.38
CA ASP A 441 5.50 -1.18 11.44
C ASP A 441 4.32 -0.69 12.28
N GLY A 442 4.27 -1.12 13.55
CA GLY A 442 3.28 -0.71 14.54
C GLY A 442 3.91 -0.19 15.84
N VAL A 443 5.16 0.30 15.80
CA VAL A 443 5.86 0.75 17.02
C VAL A 443 5.21 2.03 17.55
N GLU A 444 5.15 3.06 16.71
CA GLU A 444 4.33 4.27 16.90
C GLU A 444 3.58 4.58 15.61
N THR A 445 2.33 5.02 15.70
CA THR A 445 1.46 5.16 14.54
C THR A 445 0.38 6.23 14.73
N MET A 446 -0.48 6.41 13.72
CA MET A 446 -1.68 7.23 13.79
C MET A 446 -2.93 6.34 13.79
N VAL A 447 -3.81 6.57 14.75
CA VAL A 447 -5.10 5.89 14.91
C VAL A 447 -6.18 6.68 14.18
N GLY A 448 -7.24 6.02 13.69
CA GLY A 448 -8.46 6.68 13.19
C GLY A 448 -8.45 7.12 11.72
N GLY A 449 -7.33 6.98 10.99
CA GLY A 449 -7.25 7.19 9.53
C GLY A 449 -5.91 6.77 8.94
N GLU A 450 -5.72 6.90 7.62
CA GLU A 450 -4.44 6.62 6.95
C GLU A 450 -3.47 7.82 6.93
N GLY A 451 -3.95 9.02 7.23
CA GLY A 451 -3.15 10.24 7.43
C GLY A 451 -3.98 11.46 7.85
N PRO A 452 -3.35 12.63 8.11
CA PRO A 452 -4.01 13.73 8.82
C PRO A 452 -5.12 14.48 8.05
N TRP A 453 -5.25 14.22 6.75
CA TRP A 453 -6.31 14.77 5.90
C TRP A 453 -7.68 14.11 6.11
N VAL A 454 -7.75 12.96 6.79
CA VAL A 454 -8.98 12.18 6.98
C VAL A 454 -10.04 12.93 7.82
N GLY A 455 -9.64 13.89 8.66
CA GLY A 455 -10.56 14.75 9.42
C GLY A 455 -11.41 14.02 10.48
N SER A 456 -11.12 12.74 10.76
CA SER A 456 -11.84 11.94 11.76
C SER A 456 -11.58 12.46 13.17
N GLU A 457 -12.64 12.57 13.98
CA GLU A 457 -12.59 12.99 15.39
C GLU A 457 -11.75 12.03 16.27
N ASN A 458 -11.49 10.81 15.79
CA ASN A 458 -10.66 9.81 16.46
C ASN A 458 -9.18 9.87 16.05
N LEU A 459 -8.75 10.85 15.24
CA LEU A 459 -7.34 11.01 14.85
C LEU A 459 -6.45 11.35 16.05
N HIS A 460 -5.58 10.43 16.44
CA HIS A 460 -4.56 10.63 17.48
C HIS A 460 -3.33 9.74 17.25
N TRP A 461 -2.21 10.11 17.86
CA TRP A 461 -0.98 9.31 17.88
C TRP A 461 -1.10 8.15 18.88
N GLY A 462 -0.84 6.94 18.40
CA GLY A 462 -0.88 5.71 19.17
C GLY A 462 0.49 5.05 19.30
N LYS A 463 0.66 4.23 20.34
CA LYS A 463 1.83 3.36 20.54
C LYS A 463 1.41 1.91 20.80
N PRO A 464 1.15 1.12 19.74
CA PRO A 464 0.97 -0.33 19.88
C PRO A 464 2.26 -1.02 20.34
N ASN A 465 3.44 -0.46 20.00
CA ASN A 465 4.76 -1.03 20.27
C ASN A 465 4.95 -2.41 19.62
N LEU A 466 4.44 -2.59 18.40
CA LEU A 466 4.42 -3.86 17.66
C LEU A 466 5.30 -3.85 16.41
N LEU A 467 5.82 -5.02 16.07
CA LEU A 467 6.29 -5.38 14.73
C LEU A 467 5.61 -6.69 14.34
N ILE A 468 5.05 -6.76 13.14
CA ILE A 468 4.32 -7.94 12.64
C ILE A 468 4.88 -8.31 11.26
N ALA A 469 5.12 -9.59 10.99
CA ALA A 469 5.55 -10.04 9.66
C ALA A 469 5.07 -11.46 9.32
N GLY A 470 5.00 -11.76 8.02
CA GLY A 470 4.68 -13.09 7.53
C GLY A 470 4.89 -13.24 6.01
N PHE A 471 5.09 -14.48 5.55
CA PHE A 471 5.24 -14.81 4.12
C PHE A 471 3.89 -14.99 3.39
N ASN A 472 2.80 -14.49 3.98
CA ASN A 472 1.50 -14.41 3.32
C ASN A 472 0.79 -13.11 3.74
N PRO A 473 0.42 -12.22 2.80
CA PRO A 473 -0.10 -10.91 3.13
C PRO A 473 -1.50 -10.96 3.74
N VAL A 474 -2.36 -11.90 3.33
CA VAL A 474 -3.72 -12.04 3.88
C VAL A 474 -3.67 -12.51 5.32
N CYS A 475 -2.83 -13.51 5.62
CA CYS A 475 -2.64 -13.99 7.00
C CYS A 475 -2.07 -12.87 7.89
N THR A 476 -1.08 -12.12 7.37
CA THR A 476 -0.40 -11.05 8.11
C THR A 476 -1.32 -9.87 8.38
N ASP A 477 -2.10 -9.44 7.39
CA ASP A 477 -3.08 -8.35 7.55
C ASP A 477 -4.26 -8.77 8.43
N ALA A 478 -4.67 -10.04 8.42
CA ALA A 478 -5.73 -10.54 9.28
C ALA A 478 -5.31 -10.55 10.76
N VAL A 479 -4.12 -11.07 11.05
CA VAL A 479 -3.52 -11.03 12.39
C VAL A 479 -3.31 -9.58 12.85
N ALA A 480 -2.76 -8.72 11.98
CA ALA A 480 -2.58 -7.30 12.31
C ALA A 480 -3.91 -6.59 12.60
N THR A 481 -4.95 -6.82 11.79
CA THR A 481 -6.32 -6.32 12.02
C THR A 481 -6.87 -6.79 13.37
N ALA A 482 -6.61 -8.04 13.76
CA ALA A 482 -6.97 -8.56 15.08
C ALA A 482 -6.21 -7.84 16.22
N THR A 483 -4.91 -7.56 16.06
CA THR A 483 -4.16 -6.75 17.05
C THR A 483 -4.67 -5.32 17.18
N MET A 484 -5.29 -4.76 16.13
CA MET A 484 -5.96 -3.45 16.19
C MET A 484 -7.29 -3.47 16.99
N GLY A 485 -7.72 -4.65 17.47
CA GLY A 485 -8.96 -4.86 18.21
C GLY A 485 -10.19 -5.10 17.32
N TYR A 486 -9.99 -5.52 16.06
CA TYR A 486 -11.05 -5.68 15.06
C TYR A 486 -11.21 -7.14 14.63
N ASP A 487 -12.38 -7.49 14.07
CA ASP A 487 -12.56 -8.77 13.38
C ASP A 487 -12.00 -8.67 11.94
N PRO A 488 -10.99 -9.47 11.55
CA PRO A 488 -10.49 -9.49 10.17
C PRO A 488 -11.49 -10.08 9.16
N ARG A 489 -12.53 -10.77 9.61
CA ARG A 489 -13.62 -11.30 8.78
C ARG A 489 -14.86 -10.38 8.73
N ALA A 490 -14.82 -9.22 9.39
CA ALA A 490 -15.91 -8.25 9.35
C ALA A 490 -16.30 -7.88 7.90
N LEU A 491 -17.60 -7.80 7.65
CA LEU A 491 -18.20 -7.56 6.34
C LEU A 491 -18.42 -6.06 6.08
N ARG A 492 -18.78 -5.73 4.83
CA ARG A 492 -19.14 -4.37 4.44
C ARG A 492 -20.32 -3.85 5.27
N GLY A 493 -20.12 -2.73 5.95
CA GLY A 493 -21.08 -2.14 6.89
C GLY A 493 -20.69 -2.32 8.37
N GLU A 494 -19.93 -3.36 8.69
CA GLU A 494 -19.35 -3.58 10.02
C GLU A 494 -18.06 -2.75 10.17
N PHE A 495 -17.52 -2.62 11.39
CA PHE A 495 -16.27 -1.87 11.59
C PHE A 495 -15.06 -2.84 11.58
N PRO A 496 -13.98 -2.56 10.83
CA PRO A 496 -13.60 -1.28 10.23
C PRO A 496 -14.18 -0.98 8.83
N PHE A 497 -14.77 -1.96 8.15
CA PHE A 497 -15.20 -1.88 6.74
C PHE A 497 -16.57 -1.20 6.52
N ARG A 498 -16.90 -0.13 7.25
CA ARG A 498 -18.26 0.43 7.30
C ARG A 498 -18.77 0.93 5.95
N ALA A 499 -17.88 1.46 5.11
CA ALA A 499 -18.22 2.05 3.83
C ALA A 499 -17.78 1.17 2.64
N CYS A 500 -17.11 0.04 2.87
CA CYS A 500 -16.29 -0.62 1.86
C CYS A 500 -16.27 -2.15 2.00
N ASP A 501 -15.87 -2.83 0.93
CA ASP A 501 -15.69 -4.28 0.94
C ASP A 501 -14.35 -4.67 1.61
N ASN A 502 -14.32 -5.81 2.30
CA ASN A 502 -13.14 -6.26 3.03
C ASN A 502 -12.09 -6.85 2.06
N THR A 503 -11.00 -6.11 1.86
CA THR A 503 -9.86 -6.47 1.01
C THR A 503 -9.28 -7.87 1.31
N MET A 504 -9.23 -8.29 2.57
CA MET A 504 -8.66 -9.59 2.95
C MET A 504 -9.57 -10.74 2.53
N LEU A 505 -10.90 -10.56 2.57
CA LEU A 505 -11.85 -11.57 2.09
C LEU A 505 -11.90 -11.65 0.56
N LEU A 506 -11.71 -10.52 -0.14
CA LEU A 506 -11.50 -10.50 -1.60
C LEU A 506 -10.20 -11.23 -1.98
N ALA A 507 -9.11 -11.04 -1.22
CA ALA A 507 -7.86 -11.76 -1.42
C ALA A 507 -7.93 -13.26 -1.03
N GLU A 508 -8.72 -13.61 -0.01
CA GLU A 508 -9.02 -15.00 0.37
C GLU A 508 -9.84 -15.71 -0.73
N ALA A 509 -10.81 -15.03 -1.34
CA ALA A 509 -11.60 -15.54 -2.45
C ALA A 509 -10.77 -15.71 -3.75
N HIS A 510 -9.78 -14.84 -4.00
CA HIS A 510 -8.73 -15.03 -5.01
C HIS A 510 -7.74 -16.16 -4.68
N GLY A 511 -7.82 -16.77 -3.49
CA GLY A 511 -6.94 -17.86 -3.07
C GLY A 511 -5.53 -17.42 -2.63
N ILE A 512 -5.29 -16.12 -2.40
CA ILE A 512 -3.98 -15.58 -2.01
C ILE A 512 -3.59 -16.06 -0.60
N GLY A 513 -4.53 -16.10 0.33
CA GLY A 513 -4.29 -16.58 1.69
C GLY A 513 -5.50 -16.58 2.59
N ALA A 514 -5.38 -17.17 3.77
CA ALA A 514 -6.43 -17.23 4.78
C ALA A 514 -6.56 -15.93 5.57
N ALA A 515 -7.79 -15.44 5.76
CA ALA A 515 -8.15 -14.38 6.70
C ALA A 515 -8.74 -14.96 8.02
N GLU A 516 -8.99 -16.26 8.06
CA GLU A 516 -9.48 -17.00 9.23
C GLU A 516 -8.38 -17.23 10.27
N LEU A 517 -8.46 -16.54 11.41
CA LEU A 517 -7.46 -16.57 12.48
C LEU A 517 -7.22 -17.99 13.04
N SER A 518 -8.27 -18.83 13.14
CA SER A 518 -8.15 -20.20 13.65
C SER A 518 -7.31 -21.14 12.77
N ARG A 519 -6.89 -20.67 11.58
CA ARG A 519 -6.02 -21.41 10.64
C ARG A 519 -4.58 -20.87 10.61
N ILE A 520 -4.28 -19.76 11.28
CA ILE A 520 -3.00 -19.06 11.20
C ILE A 520 -2.12 -19.43 12.40
N ASP A 521 -0.88 -19.85 12.11
CA ASP A 521 0.15 -20.13 13.13
C ASP A 521 0.79 -18.81 13.60
N VAL A 522 0.26 -18.26 14.71
CA VAL A 522 0.74 -17.01 15.30
C VAL A 522 1.91 -17.28 16.24
N ARG A 523 3.05 -16.65 15.97
CA ARG A 523 4.34 -16.86 16.66
C ARG A 523 4.78 -15.57 17.36
N GLY A 524 5.55 -15.71 18.43
CA GLY A 524 5.97 -14.57 19.27
C GLY A 524 4.89 -14.25 20.31
N LEU A 525 4.37 -13.02 20.31
CA LEU A 525 3.20 -12.66 21.12
C LEU A 525 1.91 -13.33 20.59
N SER A 526 0.99 -13.67 21.49
CA SER A 526 -0.40 -13.91 21.10
C SER A 526 -1.12 -12.62 20.67
N ILE A 527 -2.22 -12.76 19.92
CA ILE A 527 -3.04 -11.62 19.47
C ILE A 527 -3.57 -10.79 20.66
N GLU A 528 -3.99 -11.43 21.75
CA GLU A 528 -4.51 -10.72 22.93
C GLU A 528 -3.39 -9.99 23.72
N GLU A 529 -2.18 -10.53 23.79
CA GLU A 529 -1.03 -9.80 24.36
C GLU A 529 -0.63 -8.61 23.47
N ALA A 530 -0.69 -8.78 22.15
CA ALA A 530 -0.37 -7.75 21.18
C ALA A 530 -1.46 -6.66 21.05
N LYS A 531 -2.64 -6.86 21.63
CA LYS A 531 -3.85 -6.07 21.37
C LYS A 531 -3.72 -4.61 21.79
N TYR A 532 -3.93 -3.71 20.83
CA TYR A 532 -4.00 -2.27 21.02
C TYR A 532 -5.25 -1.75 20.28
N PRO A 533 -6.36 -1.42 20.96
CA PRO A 533 -7.59 -1.00 20.28
C PRO A 533 -7.43 0.32 19.51
N PHE A 534 -7.64 0.28 18.19
CA PHE A 534 -7.67 1.47 17.32
C PHE A 534 -9.05 2.17 17.29
N GLN A 535 -9.99 1.75 18.15
CA GLN A 535 -11.11 2.55 18.59
C GLN A 535 -11.17 2.55 20.12
N PRO A 536 -11.65 3.64 20.76
CA PRO A 536 -12.04 3.57 22.16
C PRO A 536 -13.11 2.49 22.32
N ALA A 537 -13.05 1.74 23.43
CA ALA A 537 -14.14 0.83 23.78
C ALA A 537 -15.47 1.60 23.82
N PRO A 538 -16.60 1.00 23.40
CA PRO A 538 -17.90 1.64 23.53
C PRO A 538 -18.10 2.14 24.96
N ALA A 539 -18.40 3.43 25.12
CA ALA A 539 -18.56 4.02 26.44
C ALA A 539 -19.57 3.20 27.23
N ALA A 540 -19.14 2.66 28.38
CA ALA A 540 -19.94 1.71 29.15
C ALA A 540 -21.29 2.34 29.47
N GLY A 541 -22.34 1.84 28.82
CA GLY A 541 -23.67 2.43 28.87
C GLY A 541 -24.11 2.52 30.32
N ILE A 542 -24.44 3.73 30.79
CA ILE A 542 -24.91 3.94 32.16
C ILE A 542 -26.17 3.09 32.32
N ALA A 543 -26.03 1.96 33.04
CA ALA A 543 -27.11 1.01 33.23
C ALA A 543 -28.30 1.76 33.80
N GLY A 544 -29.43 1.73 33.08
CA GLY A 544 -30.53 2.64 33.33
C GLY A 544 -31.00 2.56 34.78
N VAL A 545 -30.83 3.65 35.52
CA VAL A 545 -31.42 3.80 36.87
C VAL A 545 -32.93 3.75 36.68
N ALA A 546 -33.51 2.59 36.94
CA ALA A 546 -34.95 2.39 36.86
C ALA A 546 -35.63 3.35 37.83
N ARG A 547 -36.44 4.27 37.30
CA ARG A 547 -37.35 5.07 38.10
C ARG A 547 -38.52 4.18 38.50
N GLY A 548 -38.50 3.72 39.76
CA GLY A 548 -39.72 3.35 40.48
C GLY A 548 -40.52 4.59 40.89
#